data_AF-A0A1A7Y9X7-F1
#
_entry.id   AF-A0A1A7Y9X7-F1
#
_cell.length_a   1.000
_cell.length_b   1.000
_cell.length_c   1.000
_cell.angle_alpha   90.00
_cell.angle_beta   90.00
_cell.angle_gamma   90.00
#
_symmetry.space_group_name_H-M   'P 1'
#
loop_
_entity.id
_entity.type
_entity.pdbx_description
1 polymer ?
#
loop_
_entity_poly.entity_id
_entity_poly.type
_entity_poly.pdbx_seq_one_letter_code
_entity_poly.pdbx_strand_id
1 'polypeptide(L)'
;WCFRIQKMMEVYKPDWCESREDWSVYMFSPQNKFRLLCQSIIAHKLFDYVVLVFIFLNCITVALERPRILQGSLERLFLTISNYIFTAIFVAEMTVKVVSMGLYLGETAYLRSSWNILDGFLVFVSLIDIVVSMAGGAKILGVLRVLRLLRTLRPLRVISRAPGLKLVVETLITSLKPIGNIVLICCAFFIIFGILGVQLFKGKFYYCVGFDVKN
;
A
#
# COMPACT_ATOMS: atom_id res chain seq x y z
N TRP A 1 3.10 22.85 -4.17
CA TRP A 1 2.50 23.07 -2.83
C TRP A 1 3.36 22.54 -1.68
N CYS A 2 4.03 21.38 -1.80
CA CYS A 2 4.94 20.88 -0.76
C CYS A 2 6.22 21.73 -0.55
N PHE A 3 6.76 22.33 -1.62
CA PHE A 3 8.05 23.06 -1.55
C PHE A 3 7.99 24.40 -0.80
N ARG A 4 6.87 25.14 -0.91
CA ARG A 4 6.70 26.45 -0.21
C ARG A 4 6.44 26.28 1.28
N ILE A 5 5.79 25.18 1.69
CA ILE A 5 5.56 24.88 3.11
C ILE A 5 6.85 24.40 3.76
N GLN A 6 7.66 23.60 3.05
CA GLN A 6 8.97 23.14 3.51
C GLN A 6 9.94 24.32 3.75
N LYS A 7 9.95 25.30 2.84
CA LYS A 7 10.78 26.52 2.96
C LYS A 7 10.33 27.46 4.08
N MET A 8 9.03 27.48 4.40
CA MET A 8 8.49 28.27 5.53
C MET A 8 8.74 27.59 6.88
N MET A 9 8.84 26.27 6.93
CA MET A 9 9.21 25.51 8.13
C MET A 9 10.72 25.57 8.45
N GLU A 10 11.58 25.80 7.47
CA GLU A 10 13.04 26.01 7.68
C GLU A 10 13.35 27.27 8.48
N VAL A 11 12.55 28.34 8.32
CA VAL A 11 12.81 29.64 8.95
C VAL A 11 12.48 29.65 10.46
N TYR A 12 11.71 28.66 10.94
CA TYR A 12 11.26 28.58 12.34
C TYR A 12 11.85 27.38 13.09
N LYS A 13 13.06 26.93 12.70
CA LYS A 13 13.73 25.80 13.35
C LYS A 13 14.72 26.35 14.40
N PRO A 14 14.45 26.20 15.72
CA PRO A 14 15.36 26.67 16.76
C PRO A 14 16.67 25.84 16.77
N ASP A 15 17.79 26.45 17.19
CA ASP A 15 19.16 25.88 17.14
C ASP A 15 19.32 24.50 17.83
N TRP A 16 18.43 24.18 18.77
CA TRP A 16 18.38 22.89 19.50
C TRP A 16 17.89 21.73 18.62
N CYS A 17 17.25 22.05 17.49
CA CYS A 17 16.68 21.10 16.55
C CYS A 17 17.70 20.69 15.48
N GLU A 18 18.72 21.52 15.22
CA GLU A 18 19.84 21.23 14.31
C GLU A 18 20.81 20.23 14.94
N SER A 19 21.06 20.34 16.25
CA SER A 19 21.86 19.37 17.02
C SER A 19 21.18 17.99 17.22
N ARG A 20 19.88 17.86 16.95
CA ARG A 20 19.08 16.63 17.16
C ARG A 20 18.57 16.00 15.86
N GLU A 21 19.05 16.43 14.70
CA GLU A 21 18.65 15.86 13.41
C GLU A 21 18.99 14.38 13.25
N ASP A 22 19.98 13.88 13.99
CA ASP A 22 20.39 12.47 13.92
C ASP A 22 19.58 11.54 14.84
N TRP A 23 18.58 12.04 15.57
CA TRP A 23 17.87 11.26 16.59
C TRP A 23 16.62 10.61 16.00
N SER A 24 16.66 9.30 15.79
CA SER A 24 15.46 8.51 15.52
C SER A 24 14.50 8.63 16.71
N VAL A 25 13.28 9.14 16.48
CA VAL A 25 12.18 9.21 17.46
C VAL A 25 12.47 10.12 18.67
N TYR A 26 13.37 11.12 18.54
CA TYR A 26 13.71 12.04 19.65
C TYR A 26 14.22 11.38 20.95
N MET A 27 14.44 10.06 20.94
CA MET A 27 14.71 9.24 22.14
C MET A 27 15.96 8.36 21.98
N PHE A 28 16.39 8.05 20.75
CA PHE A 28 17.57 7.23 20.50
C PHE A 28 18.75 8.06 19.98
N SER A 29 19.79 8.16 20.80
CA SER A 29 21.08 8.80 20.46
C SER A 29 21.74 8.13 19.26
N PRO A 30 22.42 8.91 18.39
CA PRO A 30 23.12 8.41 17.22
C PRO A 30 24.25 7.39 17.49
N GLN A 31 24.76 7.30 18.73
CA GLN A 31 25.81 6.36 19.14
C GLN A 31 25.29 5.03 19.74
N ASN A 32 23.98 4.78 19.80
CA ASN A 32 23.48 3.55 20.39
C ASN A 32 23.84 2.32 19.54
N LYS A 33 24.51 1.32 20.17
CA LYS A 33 24.87 0.04 19.55
C LYS A 33 23.68 -0.65 18.87
N PHE A 34 22.48 -0.47 19.41
CA PHE A 34 21.24 -1.00 18.84
C PHE A 34 20.94 -0.42 17.45
N ARG A 35 21.15 0.87 17.22
CA ARG A 35 20.93 1.52 15.91
C ARG A 35 21.95 1.05 14.88
N LEU A 36 23.21 0.95 15.28
CA LEU A 36 24.28 0.42 14.42
C LEU A 36 24.04 -1.05 14.05
N LEU A 37 23.55 -1.85 15.01
CA LEU A 37 23.19 -3.25 14.76
C LEU A 37 21.98 -3.36 13.82
N CYS A 38 20.95 -2.53 13.99
CA CYS A 38 19.84 -2.45 13.03
C CYS A 38 20.28 -1.98 11.64
N GLN A 39 21.18 -0.99 11.55
CA GLN A 39 21.75 -0.55 10.28
C GLN A 39 22.57 -1.66 9.60
N SER A 40 23.37 -2.41 10.37
CA SER A 40 24.09 -3.58 9.87
C SER A 40 23.12 -4.64 9.34
N ILE A 41 22.05 -4.94 10.10
CA ILE A 41 21.02 -5.91 9.69
C ILE A 41 20.37 -5.51 8.36
N ILE A 42 19.99 -4.24 8.19
CA ILE A 42 19.35 -3.75 6.96
C ILE A 42 20.35 -3.69 5.79
N ALA A 43 21.62 -3.39 6.04
CA ALA A 43 22.65 -3.36 5.01
C ALA A 43 22.97 -4.76 4.45
N HIS A 44 22.65 -5.84 5.18
CA HIS A 44 22.87 -7.19 4.70
C HIS A 44 21.89 -7.56 3.60
N LYS A 45 22.40 -7.87 2.40
CA LYS A 45 21.62 -8.40 1.26
C LYS A 45 20.75 -9.61 1.61
N LEU A 46 21.16 -10.43 2.58
CA LEU A 46 20.37 -11.57 3.05
C LEU A 46 19.03 -11.15 3.66
N PHE A 47 18.98 -9.99 4.33
CA PHE A 47 17.75 -9.46 4.90
C PHE A 47 16.71 -9.19 3.81
N ASP A 48 17.12 -8.57 2.70
CA ASP A 48 16.23 -8.31 1.57
C ASP A 48 15.69 -9.60 0.93
N TYR A 49 16.54 -10.62 0.77
CA TYR A 49 16.10 -11.93 0.27
C TYR A 49 15.13 -12.62 1.23
N VAL A 50 15.38 -12.58 2.54
CA VAL A 50 14.49 -13.16 3.56
C VAL A 50 13.12 -12.48 3.52
N VAL A 51 13.08 -11.15 3.49
CA VAL A 51 11.83 -10.39 3.39
C VAL A 51 11.09 -10.71 2.09
N LEU A 52 11.81 -10.82 0.96
CA LEU A 52 11.23 -11.20 -0.33
C LEU A 52 10.57 -12.60 -0.28
N VAL A 53 11.23 -13.58 0.36
CA VAL A 53 10.66 -14.92 0.56
C VAL A 53 9.38 -14.85 1.37
N PHE A 54 9.33 -14.07 2.45
CA PHE A 54 8.10 -13.88 3.23
C PHE A 54 6.98 -13.20 2.44
N ILE A 55 7.31 -12.23 1.59
CA ILE A 55 6.33 -11.62 0.67
C ILE A 55 5.79 -12.68 -0.29
N PHE A 56 6.66 -13.49 -0.88
CA PHE A 56 6.27 -14.53 -1.84
C PHE A 56 5.36 -15.60 -1.18
N LEU A 57 5.74 -16.09 0.00
CA LEU A 57 4.91 -17.00 0.78
C LEU A 57 3.55 -16.39 1.12
N ASN A 58 3.53 -15.09 1.47
CA ASN A 58 2.26 -14.43 1.73
C ASN A 58 1.38 -14.33 0.48
N CYS A 59 1.95 -14.05 -0.69
CA CYS A 59 1.21 -14.07 -1.96
C CYS A 59 0.61 -15.45 -2.24
N ILE A 60 1.34 -16.53 -1.97
CA ILE A 60 0.81 -17.91 -2.09
C ILE A 60 -0.39 -18.10 -1.15
N THR A 61 -0.29 -17.67 0.12
CA THR A 61 -1.43 -17.81 1.04
C THR A 61 -2.67 -17.05 0.60
N VAL A 62 -2.51 -15.85 0.00
CA VAL A 62 -3.62 -15.08 -0.56
C VAL A 62 -4.20 -15.77 -1.80
N ALA A 63 -3.35 -16.36 -2.66
CA ALA A 63 -3.81 -17.09 -3.85
C ALA A 63 -4.58 -18.37 -3.50
N LEU A 64 -4.23 -19.02 -2.39
CA LEU A 64 -4.93 -20.20 -1.88
C LEU A 64 -6.26 -19.86 -1.19
N GLU A 65 -6.48 -18.60 -0.79
CA GLU A 65 -7.70 -18.18 -0.10
C GLU A 65 -8.92 -18.27 -1.04
N ARG A 66 -9.74 -19.32 -0.86
CA ARG A 66 -10.98 -19.52 -1.63
C ARG A 66 -12.22 -19.03 -0.87
N PRO A 67 -13.16 -18.32 -1.52
CA PRO A 67 -14.36 -17.81 -0.86
C PRO A 67 -15.37 -18.90 -0.43
N ARG A 68 -15.22 -20.14 -0.91
CA ARG A 68 -16.13 -21.27 -0.64
C ARG A 68 -15.71 -22.15 0.55
N ILE A 69 -14.72 -21.75 1.35
CA ILE A 69 -14.24 -22.59 2.45
C ILE A 69 -15.27 -22.60 3.60
N LEU A 70 -15.80 -23.80 3.88
CA LEU A 70 -16.76 -24.08 4.96
C LEU A 70 -16.20 -23.61 6.32
N GLN A 71 -17.01 -22.93 7.12
CA GLN A 71 -16.64 -22.43 8.45
C GLN A 71 -16.25 -23.62 9.35
N GLY A 72 -14.94 -23.81 9.60
CA GLY A 72 -14.42 -24.83 10.52
C GLY A 72 -13.30 -25.72 9.97
N SER A 73 -12.91 -25.59 8.69
CA SER A 73 -11.79 -26.37 8.16
C SER A 73 -10.44 -25.90 8.73
N LEU A 74 -9.54 -26.87 8.98
CA LEU A 74 -8.15 -26.62 9.38
C LEU A 74 -7.43 -25.68 8.40
N GLU A 75 -7.80 -25.70 7.13
CA GLU A 75 -7.27 -24.82 6.08
C GLU A 75 -7.52 -23.33 6.38
N ARG A 76 -8.73 -22.96 6.82
CA ARG A 76 -9.05 -21.57 7.14
C ARG A 76 -8.30 -21.08 8.38
N LEU A 77 -8.14 -21.96 9.38
CA LEU A 77 -7.36 -21.67 10.57
C LEU A 77 -5.88 -21.46 10.20
N PHE A 78 -5.30 -22.34 9.39
CA PHE A 78 -3.93 -22.23 8.91
C PHE A 78 -3.69 -20.91 8.15
N LEU A 79 -4.58 -20.56 7.21
CA LEU A 79 -4.50 -19.29 6.46
C LEU A 79 -4.58 -18.07 7.39
N THR A 80 -5.44 -18.11 8.40
CA THR A 80 -5.60 -17.01 9.36
C THR A 80 -4.36 -16.84 10.24
N ILE A 81 -3.83 -17.94 10.79
CA ILE A 81 -2.60 -17.93 11.60
C ILE A 81 -1.41 -17.46 10.77
N SER A 82 -1.27 -17.99 9.55
CA SER A 82 -0.20 -17.62 8.63
C SER A 82 -0.24 -16.13 8.31
N ASN A 83 -1.43 -15.58 8.03
CA ASN A 83 -1.62 -14.15 7.80
C ASN A 83 -1.19 -13.28 9.01
N TYR A 84 -1.51 -13.73 10.23
CA TYR A 84 -1.08 -13.05 11.45
C TYR A 84 0.44 -13.06 11.61
N ILE A 85 1.10 -14.22 11.38
CA ILE A 85 2.55 -14.37 11.42
C ILE A 85 3.23 -13.44 10.40
N PHE A 86 2.78 -13.45 9.14
CA PHE A 86 3.35 -12.56 8.12
C PHE A 86 3.20 -11.10 8.50
N THR A 87 2.02 -10.71 9.00
CA THR A 87 1.78 -9.32 9.43
C THR A 87 2.73 -8.93 10.56
N ALA A 88 2.93 -9.81 11.55
CA ALA A 88 3.88 -9.56 12.65
C ALA A 88 5.33 -9.41 12.14
N ILE A 89 5.77 -10.25 11.19
CA ILE A 89 7.10 -10.14 10.58
C ILE A 89 7.26 -8.80 9.87
N PHE A 90 6.25 -8.35 9.11
CA PHE A 90 6.31 -7.07 8.41
C PHE A 90 6.25 -5.86 9.35
N VAL A 91 5.52 -5.96 10.46
CA VAL A 91 5.55 -4.93 11.51
C VAL A 91 6.95 -4.87 12.13
N ALA A 92 7.55 -6.01 12.48
CA ALA A 92 8.90 -6.06 13.01
C ALA A 92 9.91 -5.46 12.03
N GLU A 93 9.85 -5.82 10.76
CA GLU A 93 10.68 -5.27 9.69
C GLU A 93 10.53 -3.75 9.55
N MET A 94 9.29 -3.25 9.56
CA MET A 94 9.00 -1.81 9.55
C MET A 94 9.60 -1.12 10.79
N THR A 95 9.46 -1.68 11.98
CA THR A 95 10.01 -1.08 13.21
C THR A 95 11.54 -1.01 13.16
N VAL A 96 12.21 -2.06 12.67
CA VAL A 96 13.68 -2.08 12.52
C VAL A 96 14.14 -0.98 11.55
N LYS A 97 13.45 -0.81 10.42
CA LYS A 97 13.71 0.28 9.47
C LYS A 97 13.48 1.67 10.03
N VAL A 98 12.38 1.85 10.76
CA VAL A 98 12.04 3.12 11.38
C VAL A 98 13.09 3.51 12.42
N VAL A 99 13.58 2.54 13.21
CA VAL A 99 14.65 2.77 14.19
C VAL A 99 15.98 3.09 13.51
N SER A 100 16.32 2.40 12.41
CA SER A 100 17.60 2.60 11.71
C SER A 100 17.70 3.87 10.88
N MET A 101 16.59 4.28 10.22
CA MET A 101 16.54 5.42 9.27
C MET A 101 15.94 6.69 9.88
N GLY A 102 15.25 6.59 11.02
CA GLY A 102 14.55 7.72 11.64
C GLY A 102 13.20 8.04 10.98
N LEU A 103 12.25 8.52 11.79
CA LEU A 103 10.86 8.81 11.35
C LEU A 103 10.73 10.08 10.51
N TYR A 104 11.32 11.21 10.95
CA TYR A 104 10.97 12.55 10.43
C TYR A 104 12.14 13.53 10.29
N LEU A 105 13.18 13.41 11.11
CA LEU A 105 14.35 14.30 11.11
C LEU A 105 15.59 13.43 10.93
N GLY A 106 16.34 13.70 9.88
CA GLY A 106 17.51 12.95 9.42
C GLY A 106 17.61 13.03 7.89
N GLU A 107 18.80 13.23 7.34
CA GLU A 107 19.04 13.37 5.90
C GLU A 107 18.56 12.15 5.07
N THR A 108 18.36 11.00 5.75
CA THR A 108 17.85 9.72 5.21
C THR A 108 16.46 9.33 5.73
N ALA A 109 15.59 10.31 5.99
CA ALA A 109 14.25 10.06 6.55
C ALA A 109 13.45 9.01 5.76
N TYR A 110 12.87 8.04 6.48
CA TYR A 110 12.04 6.95 5.93
C TYR A 110 10.92 7.47 5.01
N LEU A 111 10.35 8.63 5.34
CA LEU A 111 9.26 9.28 4.61
C LEU A 111 9.70 9.99 3.30
N ARG A 112 11.00 10.10 3.01
CA ARG A 112 11.45 10.72 1.74
C ARG A 112 11.28 9.77 0.55
N SER A 113 11.27 8.46 0.79
CA SER A 113 11.07 7.45 -0.25
C SER A 113 9.60 7.06 -0.33
N SER A 114 8.94 7.39 -1.45
CA SER A 114 7.54 7.01 -1.72
C SER A 114 7.30 5.50 -1.59
N TRP A 115 8.30 4.68 -1.90
CA TRP A 115 8.23 3.21 -1.81
C TRP A 115 8.19 2.71 -0.37
N ASN A 116 8.91 3.37 0.54
CA ASN A 116 8.87 3.03 1.96
C ASN A 116 7.54 3.48 2.59
N ILE A 117 7.00 4.63 2.16
CA ILE A 117 5.66 5.08 2.58
C ILE A 117 4.59 4.07 2.16
N LEU A 118 4.65 3.56 0.92
CA LEU A 118 3.70 2.53 0.44
C LEU A 118 3.77 1.26 1.29
N ASP A 119 4.97 0.80 1.63
CA ASP A 119 5.16 -0.38 2.47
C ASP A 119 4.59 -0.17 3.88
N GLY A 120 4.90 0.97 4.51
CA GLY A 120 4.34 1.36 5.80
C GLY A 120 2.82 1.50 5.80
N PHE A 121 2.24 2.07 4.75
CA PHE A 121 0.78 2.14 4.56
C PHE A 121 0.16 0.73 4.50
N LEU A 122 0.76 -0.19 3.74
CA LEU A 122 0.26 -1.57 3.63
C LEU A 122 0.35 -2.33 4.97
N VAL A 123 1.37 -2.07 5.79
CA VAL A 123 1.49 -2.63 7.14
C VAL A 123 0.40 -2.05 8.05
N PHE A 124 0.19 -0.73 8.02
CA PHE A 124 -0.82 -0.06 8.83
C PHE A 124 -2.24 -0.54 8.52
N VAL A 125 -2.58 -0.67 7.24
CA VAL A 125 -3.87 -1.23 6.81
C VAL A 125 -4.07 -2.66 7.32
N SER A 126 -3.01 -3.48 7.30
CA SER A 126 -3.07 -4.86 7.81
C SER A 126 -3.28 -4.89 9.34
N LEU A 127 -2.72 -3.93 10.06
CA LEU A 127 -2.88 -3.81 11.52
C LEU A 127 -4.29 -3.35 11.90
N ILE A 128 -4.83 -2.34 11.20
CA ILE A 128 -6.24 -1.92 11.33
C ILE A 128 -7.15 -3.10 11.08
N ASP A 129 -6.88 -3.87 10.04
CA ASP A 129 -7.72 -5.00 9.66
C ASP A 129 -7.75 -6.12 10.71
N ILE A 130 -6.64 -6.40 11.39
CA ILE A 130 -6.62 -7.31 12.55
C ILE A 130 -7.46 -6.73 13.70
N VAL A 131 -7.25 -5.46 14.07
CA VAL A 131 -7.97 -4.81 15.17
C VAL A 131 -9.48 -4.79 14.91
N VAL A 132 -9.88 -4.44 13.69
CA VAL A 132 -11.27 -4.38 13.25
C VAL A 132 -11.90 -5.78 13.21
N SER A 133 -11.14 -6.81 12.82
CA SER A 133 -11.59 -8.20 12.87
C SER A 133 -11.84 -8.70 14.30
N MET A 134 -11.11 -8.16 15.29
CA MET A 134 -11.28 -8.51 16.71
C MET A 134 -12.44 -7.75 17.38
N ALA A 135 -12.75 -6.53 16.91
CA ALA A 135 -13.73 -5.63 17.54
C ALA A 135 -15.22 -5.95 17.24
N GLY A 136 -15.53 -6.86 16.31
CA GLY A 136 -16.82 -7.59 16.26
C GLY A 136 -18.14 -6.81 16.06
N GLY A 137 -18.16 -5.52 15.73
CA GLY A 137 -19.39 -4.70 15.60
C GLY A 137 -20.16 -4.82 14.26
N ALA A 138 -21.49 -4.67 14.27
CA ALA A 138 -22.33 -4.81 13.06
C ALA A 138 -22.08 -3.78 11.94
N LYS A 139 -21.63 -2.55 12.27
CA LYS A 139 -21.23 -1.53 11.27
C LYS A 139 -19.93 -1.86 10.53
N ILE A 140 -19.22 -2.91 10.97
CA ILE A 140 -17.88 -3.27 10.51
C ILE A 140 -17.93 -4.15 9.26
N LEU A 141 -19.09 -4.72 8.89
CA LEU A 141 -19.22 -5.60 7.72
C LEU A 141 -18.85 -4.91 6.39
N GLY A 142 -19.16 -3.62 6.23
CA GLY A 142 -18.76 -2.84 5.05
C GLY A 142 -17.25 -2.58 5.02
N VAL A 143 -16.69 -2.17 6.15
CA VAL A 143 -15.26 -1.90 6.31
C VAL A 143 -14.42 -3.17 6.10
N LEU A 144 -14.87 -4.32 6.61
CA LEU A 144 -14.21 -5.61 6.40
C LEU A 144 -14.13 -6.01 4.92
N ARG A 145 -15.11 -5.64 4.08
CA ARG A 145 -15.02 -5.93 2.63
C ARG A 145 -13.88 -5.15 1.98
N VAL A 146 -13.77 -3.86 2.29
CA VAL A 146 -12.69 -3.02 1.76
C VAL A 146 -11.34 -3.49 2.28
N LEU A 147 -11.22 -3.77 3.57
CA LEU A 147 -9.97 -4.25 4.17
C LEU A 147 -9.52 -5.60 3.57
N ARG A 148 -10.46 -6.51 3.29
CA ARG A 148 -10.17 -7.75 2.55
C ARG A 148 -9.62 -7.49 1.15
N LEU A 149 -10.17 -6.51 0.43
CA LEU A 149 -9.63 -6.12 -0.88
C LEU A 149 -8.23 -5.52 -0.76
N LEU A 150 -7.96 -4.73 0.28
CA LEU A 150 -6.63 -4.15 0.48
C LEU A 150 -5.55 -5.21 0.76
N ARG A 151 -5.92 -6.39 1.29
CA ARG A 151 -4.98 -7.52 1.43
C ARG A 151 -4.46 -8.02 0.08
N THR A 152 -5.22 -7.89 -1.02
CA THR A 152 -4.74 -8.30 -2.35
C THR A 152 -3.68 -7.36 -2.92
N LEU A 153 -3.43 -6.21 -2.28
CA LEU A 153 -2.35 -5.28 -2.64
C LEU A 153 -0.99 -5.66 -2.07
N ARG A 154 -0.88 -6.70 -1.22
CA ARG A 154 0.40 -7.14 -0.65
C ARG A 154 1.50 -7.50 -1.67
N PRO A 155 1.19 -8.07 -2.86
CA PRO A 155 2.18 -8.26 -3.92
C PRO A 155 2.86 -6.96 -4.35
N LEU A 156 2.24 -5.79 -4.14
CA LEU A 156 2.83 -4.49 -4.42
C LEU A 156 4.12 -4.24 -3.62
N ARG A 157 4.29 -4.91 -2.47
CA ARG A 157 5.54 -4.87 -1.68
C ARG A 157 6.72 -5.48 -2.43
N VAL A 158 6.50 -6.38 -3.39
CA VAL A 158 7.59 -6.88 -4.25
C VAL A 158 8.20 -5.74 -5.07
N ILE A 159 7.36 -4.80 -5.55
CA ILE A 159 7.82 -3.62 -6.28
C ILE A 159 8.68 -2.72 -5.38
N SER A 160 8.30 -2.55 -4.11
CA SER A 160 9.09 -1.75 -3.17
C SER A 160 10.43 -2.39 -2.77
N ARG A 161 10.65 -3.68 -3.05
CA ARG A 161 11.92 -4.40 -2.79
C ARG A 161 12.78 -4.62 -4.04
N ALA A 162 12.16 -4.84 -5.20
CA ALA A 162 12.87 -5.09 -6.45
C ALA A 162 13.24 -3.78 -7.17
N PRO A 163 14.52 -3.34 -7.18
CA PRO A 163 14.91 -2.07 -7.80
C PRO A 163 14.62 -2.02 -9.31
N GLY A 164 14.73 -3.16 -10.01
CA GLY A 164 14.37 -3.23 -11.43
C GLY A 164 12.90 -2.92 -11.68
N LEU A 165 12.00 -3.37 -10.80
CA LEU A 165 10.56 -3.12 -10.96
C LEU A 165 10.19 -1.68 -10.60
N LYS A 166 10.89 -1.06 -9.65
CA LYS A 166 10.75 0.38 -9.36
C LYS A 166 11.04 1.24 -10.59
N LEU A 167 12.16 0.94 -11.27
CA LEU A 167 12.56 1.66 -12.47
C LEU A 167 11.51 1.53 -13.58
N VAL A 168 10.94 0.34 -13.76
CA VAL A 168 9.86 0.11 -14.74
C VAL A 168 8.61 0.92 -14.39
N VAL A 169 8.19 0.94 -13.13
CA VAL A 169 7.01 1.72 -12.71
C VAL A 169 7.27 3.23 -12.85
N GLU A 170 8.45 3.71 -12.49
CA GLU A 170 8.80 5.13 -12.59
C GLU A 170 8.86 5.61 -14.05
N THR A 171 9.42 4.80 -14.94
CA THR A 171 9.44 5.10 -16.39
C THR A 171 8.02 5.09 -16.98
N LEU A 172 7.16 4.15 -16.56
CA LEU A 172 5.76 4.11 -16.97
C LEU A 172 4.98 5.35 -16.51
N ILE A 173 5.14 5.78 -15.25
CA ILE A 173 4.51 7.00 -14.72
C ILE A 173 5.01 8.25 -15.47
N THR A 174 6.31 8.32 -15.76
CA THR A 174 6.89 9.44 -16.51
C THR A 174 6.34 9.50 -17.94
N SER A 175 6.14 8.34 -18.57
CA SER A 175 5.61 8.22 -19.93
C SER A 175 4.10 8.49 -20.01
N LEU A 176 3.36 8.24 -18.94
CA LEU A 176 1.93 8.58 -18.83
C LEU A 176 1.65 10.09 -18.83
N LYS A 177 2.58 10.90 -18.30
CA LYS A 177 2.41 12.35 -18.19
C LYS A 177 2.12 13.05 -19.54
N PRO A 178 2.89 12.84 -20.62
CA PRO A 178 2.56 13.41 -21.94
C PRO A 178 1.30 12.80 -22.57
N ILE A 179 1.03 11.51 -22.33
CA ILE A 179 -0.16 10.81 -22.87
C ILE A 179 -1.46 11.40 -22.30
N GLY A 180 -1.42 11.95 -21.08
CA GLY A 180 -2.58 12.54 -20.41
C GLY A 180 -3.32 13.59 -21.24
N ASN A 181 -2.60 14.40 -22.03
CA ASN A 181 -3.22 15.41 -22.89
C ASN A 181 -4.05 14.78 -24.01
N ILE A 182 -3.55 13.70 -24.63
CA ILE A 182 -4.24 12.98 -25.70
C ILE A 182 -5.49 12.29 -25.13
N VAL A 183 -5.35 11.65 -23.96
CA VAL A 183 -6.47 11.00 -23.26
C VAL A 183 -7.59 11.99 -22.96
N LEU A 184 -7.25 13.22 -22.55
CA LEU A 184 -8.25 14.26 -22.28
C LEU A 184 -9.06 14.63 -23.52
N ILE A 185 -8.41 14.77 -24.68
CA ILE A 185 -9.08 15.03 -25.97
C ILE A 185 -9.97 13.84 -26.36
N CYS A 186 -9.47 12.61 -26.23
CA CYS A 186 -10.24 11.39 -26.49
C CYS A 186 -11.47 11.29 -25.58
N CYS A 187 -11.34 11.62 -24.29
CA CYS A 187 -12.46 11.65 -23.36
C CYS A 187 -13.53 12.68 -23.77
N ALA A 188 -13.15 13.88 -24.18
CA ALA A 188 -14.09 14.89 -24.66
C ALA A 188 -14.88 14.40 -25.90
N PHE A 189 -14.18 13.75 -26.83
CA PHE A 189 -14.80 13.17 -28.02
C PHE A 189 -15.79 12.04 -27.68
N PHE A 190 -15.41 11.13 -26.78
CA PHE A 190 -16.30 10.07 -26.30
C PHE A 190 -17.52 10.62 -25.55
N ILE A 191 -17.39 11.76 -24.84
CA ILE A 191 -18.54 12.41 -24.20
C ILE A 191 -19.54 12.91 -25.25
N ILE A 192 -19.08 13.55 -26.33
CA ILE A 192 -19.98 14.04 -27.40
C ILE A 192 -20.77 12.87 -28.00
N PHE A 193 -20.09 11.79 -28.37
CA PHE A 193 -20.78 10.59 -28.89
C PHE A 193 -21.62 9.88 -27.84
N GLY A 194 -21.22 9.89 -26.57
CA GLY A 194 -22.01 9.36 -25.47
C GLY A 194 -23.34 10.10 -25.33
N ILE A 195 -23.32 11.44 -25.40
CA ILE A 195 -24.53 12.26 -25.38
C ILE A 195 -25.41 11.95 -26.60
N LEU A 196 -24.82 11.92 -27.81
CA LEU A 196 -25.56 11.56 -29.02
C LEU A 196 -26.20 10.16 -28.93
N GLY A 197 -25.46 9.18 -28.41
CA GLY A 197 -25.96 7.82 -28.20
C GLY A 197 -27.14 7.77 -27.22
N VAL A 198 -27.08 8.54 -26.14
CA VAL A 198 -28.22 8.66 -25.21
C VAL A 198 -29.40 9.34 -25.89
N GLN A 199 -29.20 10.41 -26.66
CA GLN A 199 -30.31 11.08 -27.35
C GLN A 199 -30.99 10.18 -28.40
N LEU A 200 -30.24 9.35 -29.11
CA LEU A 200 -30.76 8.48 -30.15
C LEU A 200 -31.40 7.19 -29.62
N PHE A 201 -30.79 6.57 -28.61
CA PHE A 201 -31.14 5.22 -28.20
C PHE A 201 -31.75 5.10 -26.81
N LYS A 202 -31.92 6.20 -26.07
CA LYS A 202 -32.60 6.17 -24.77
C LYS A 202 -34.01 5.61 -24.92
N GLY A 203 -34.25 4.47 -24.26
CA GLY A 203 -35.55 3.80 -24.24
C GLY A 203 -35.89 2.98 -25.49
N LYS A 204 -34.95 2.78 -26.41
CA LYS A 204 -35.15 1.93 -27.61
C LYS A 204 -34.68 0.48 -27.43
N PHE A 205 -33.94 0.19 -26.36
CA PHE A 205 -33.39 -1.15 -26.06
C PHE A 205 -34.29 -2.00 -25.15
N TYR A 206 -35.54 -1.62 -24.91
CA TYR A 206 -36.49 -2.49 -24.21
C TYR A 206 -37.00 -3.57 -25.16
N TYR A 207 -36.97 -4.82 -24.70
CA TYR A 207 -37.58 -5.95 -25.38
C TYR A 207 -38.29 -6.83 -24.35
N CYS A 208 -39.43 -7.41 -24.72
CA CYS A 208 -40.16 -8.33 -23.87
C CYS A 208 -39.58 -9.74 -23.99
N VAL A 209 -39.43 -10.44 -22.87
CA VAL A 209 -39.02 -11.85 -22.82
C VAL A 209 -40.12 -12.63 -22.10
N GLY A 210 -40.81 -13.50 -22.83
CA GLY A 210 -41.92 -14.31 -22.32
C GLY A 210 -42.44 -15.30 -23.38
N PHE A 211 -43.31 -16.24 -22.97
CA PHE A 211 -43.90 -17.23 -23.89
C PHE A 211 -45.07 -16.69 -24.72
N ASP A 212 -45.74 -15.62 -24.28
CA ASP A 212 -46.82 -14.93 -25.00
C ASP A 212 -46.38 -13.53 -25.43
N VAL A 213 -45.58 -13.46 -26.51
CA VAL A 213 -45.17 -12.17 -27.15
C VAL A 213 -45.77 -12.01 -28.55
N LYS A 214 -46.88 -12.70 -28.83
CA LYS A 214 -47.72 -12.41 -30.00
C LYS A 214 -48.80 -11.40 -29.60
N ASN A 215 -48.82 -10.31 -30.37
CA ASN A 215 -49.76 -9.21 -30.33
C ASN A 215 -51.22 -9.68 -30.35
#